data_AF-A0A838G7N3-F1
#
_entry.id   AF-A0A838G7N3-F1
#
_cell.length_a   1.000
_cell.length_b   1.000
_cell.length_c   1.000
_cell.angle_alpha   90.00
_cell.angle_beta   90.00
_cell.angle_gamma   90.00
#
_symmetry.space_group_name_H-M   'P 1'
#
loop_
_entity.id
_entity.type
_entity.pdbx_description
1 polymer ?
#
loop_
_entity_poly.entity_id
_entity_poly.type
_entity_poly.pdbx_seq_one_letter_code
_entity_poly.pdbx_strand_id
1 'polypeptide(L)' 'FLICTYWLAECLALAGEPDRAREWFERATSHANDLGLLAEEADVHTGELLGNYPQAFSHVGLINAAWRLGQPSTETP' A
#
# COMPACT_ATOMS: atom_id res chain seq x y z
N PHE A 1 9.57 -0.07 -4.89
CA PHE A 1 8.96 1.21 -4.45
C PHE A 1 7.62 0.98 -3.78
N LEU A 2 7.54 1.31 -2.49
CA LEU A 2 6.35 1.06 -1.67
C LEU A 2 5.19 1.99 -2.05
N ILE A 3 5.43 3.29 -2.27
CA ILE A 3 4.38 4.23 -2.72
C ILE A 3 3.71 3.79 -4.02
N CYS A 4 4.48 3.33 -5.01
CA CYS A 4 3.92 2.86 -6.28
C CYS A 4 3.05 1.61 -6.11
N THR A 5 3.39 0.76 -5.14
CA THR A 5 2.61 -0.44 -4.82
C THR A 5 1.28 -0.08 -4.16
N TYR A 6 1.27 0.92 -3.27
CA TYR A 6 0.03 1.46 -2.71
C TYR A 6 -0.83 2.17 -3.76
N TRP A 7 -0.24 2.92 -4.69
CA TRP A 7 -0.99 3.49 -5.80
C TRP A 7 -1.61 2.42 -6.70
N LEU A 8 -0.92 1.30 -6.94
CA LEU A 8 -1.50 0.15 -7.63
C LEU A 8 -2.73 -0.38 -6.89
N ALA A 9 -2.63 -0.56 -5.56
CA ALA A 9 -3.77 -0.97 -4.74
C ALA A 9 -4.94 0.02 -4.83
N GLU A 10 -4.68 1.34 -4.78
CA GLU A 10 -5.71 2.36 -4.96
C GLU A 10 -6.37 2.29 -6.35
N CYS A 11 -5.58 2.15 -7.41
CA CYS A 11 -6.09 2.01 -8.77
C CYS A 11 -6.95 0.75 -8.95
N LEU A 12 -6.55 -0.38 -8.37
CA LEU A 12 -7.33 -1.62 -8.41
C LEU A 12 -8.67 -1.46 -7.67
N ALA A 13 -8.66 -0.78 -6.51
CA ALA A 13 -9.89 -0.51 -5.79
C ALA A 13 -10.83 0.39 -6.60
N LEU A 14 -10.29 1.42 -7.27
CA LEU A 14 -11.07 2.28 -8.19
C LEU A 14 -11.58 1.54 -9.43
N ALA A 15 -10.88 0.51 -9.89
CA ALA A 15 -11.28 -0.34 -11.00
C ALA A 15 -12.36 -1.37 -10.64
N GLY A 16 -12.82 -1.41 -9.39
CA GLY A 16 -13.78 -2.41 -8.93
C GLY A 16 -13.16 -3.78 -8.67
N GLU A 17 -11.84 -3.84 -8.42
CA GLU A 17 -11.09 -5.07 -8.11
C GLU A 17 -10.59 -5.06 -6.64
N PRO A 18 -11.48 -5.03 -5.63
CA PRO A 18 -11.10 -4.81 -4.23
C PRO A 18 -10.25 -5.94 -3.63
N ASP A 19 -10.42 -7.18 -4.09
CA ASP A 19 -9.65 -8.32 -3.59
C ASP A 19 -8.18 -8.23 -4.02
N ARG A 20 -7.94 -7.91 -5.30
CA ARG A 20 -6.59 -7.66 -5.82
C ARG A 20 -5.97 -6.42 -5.18
N ALA A 21 -6.77 -5.38 -4.98
CA ALA A 21 -6.30 -4.18 -4.28
C ALA A 21 -5.82 -4.52 -2.85
N ARG A 22 -6.57 -5.35 -2.12
CA ARG A 22 -6.19 -5.81 -0.78
C ARG A 22 -4.94 -6.67 -0.79
N GLU A 23 -4.78 -7.58 -1.75
CA GLU A 23 -3.55 -8.38 -1.91
C GLU A 23 -2.30 -7.49 -2.02
N TRP A 24 -2.33 -6.51 -2.92
CA TRP A 24 -1.19 -5.60 -3.11
C TRP A 24 -0.96 -4.67 -1.91
N PHE A 25 -2.04 -4.21 -1.28
CA PHE A 25 -1.96 -3.42 -0.06
C PHE A 25 -1.30 -4.19 1.09
N GLU A 26 -1.73 -5.43 1.34
CA GLU A 26 -1.19 -6.28 2.39
C GLU A 26 0.28 -6.65 2.12
N ARG A 27 0.61 -6.95 0.87
CA ARG A 27 2.00 -7.21 0.45
C ARG A 27 2.93 -6.03 0.69
N ALA A 28 2.48 -4.80 0.39
CA ALA A 28 3.28 -3.60 0.69
C ALA A 28 3.39 -3.38 2.21
N THR A 29 2.30 -3.61 2.94
CA THR A 29 2.21 -3.40 4.39
C THR A 29 3.06 -4.41 5.16
N SER A 30 3.25 -5.63 4.65
CA SER A 30 4.07 -6.65 5.31
C SER A 30 5.55 -6.30 5.42
N HIS A 31 6.02 -5.26 4.71
CA HIS A 31 7.38 -4.74 4.84
C HIS A 31 7.55 -3.72 5.96
N ALA A 32 6.46 -3.26 6.59
CA ALA A 32 6.57 -2.36 7.73
C ALA A 32 7.30 -3.04 8.89
N ASN A 33 8.15 -2.30 9.60
CA ASN A 33 8.79 -2.83 10.80
C ASN A 33 7.79 -2.94 11.97
N ASP A 34 8.28 -3.36 13.13
CA ASP A 34 7.55 -3.47 14.40
C ASP A 34 6.90 -2.15 14.88
N LEU A 35 7.42 -0.99 14.43
CA LEU A 35 6.86 0.33 14.70
C LEU A 35 5.86 0.79 13.63
N GLY A 36 5.63 0.00 12.58
CA GLY A 36 4.78 0.36 11.45
C GLY A 36 5.44 1.30 10.43
N LEU A 37 6.76 1.48 10.48
CA LEU A 37 7.50 2.36 9.60
C LEU A 37 7.91 1.66 8.30
N LEU A 38 7.80 2.40 7.20
CA LEU A 38 8.13 1.97 5.84
C LEU A 38 9.32 2.77 5.28
N ALA A 39 10.14 2.12 4.44
CA ALA A 39 11.15 2.79 3.62
C ALA A 39 10.59 3.19 2.24
N GLU A 40 11.45 3.71 1.38
CA GLU A 40 11.15 4.02 -0.02
C GLU A 40 10.91 2.74 -0.84
N GLU A 41 11.75 1.75 -0.59
CA GLU A 41 11.78 0.48 -1.31
C GLU A 41 11.85 -0.69 -0.34
N ALA A 42 11.44 -1.86 -0.83
CA ALA A 42 11.70 -3.12 -0.17
C ALA A 42 12.28 -4.07 -1.21
N ASP A 43 13.33 -4.79 -0.83
CA ASP A 43 13.89 -5.84 -1.67
C ASP A 43 12.85 -6.97 -1.83
N VAL A 44 12.60 -7.39 -3.07
CA VAL A 44 11.54 -8.37 -3.39
C VAL A 44 11.92 -9.80 -3.02
N HIS A 45 13.19 -10.09 -2.77
CA HIS A 45 13.70 -11.40 -2.42
C HIS A 45 13.95 -11.53 -0.91
N THR A 46 14.54 -10.50 -0.30
CA THR A 46 14.92 -10.53 1.12
C THR A 46 13.90 -9.83 2.03
N GLY A 47 13.09 -8.92 1.48
CA GLY A 47 12.19 -8.07 2.25
C GLY A 47 12.88 -6.91 2.98
N GLU A 48 14.19 -6.73 2.78
CA GLU A 48 14.97 -5.65 3.39
C GLU A 48 14.42 -4.28 2.97
N LEU A 49 14.32 -3.37 3.92
CA LEU A 49 13.93 -1.99 3.68
C LEU A 49 15.12 -1.21 3.10
N LEU A 50 14.92 -0.61 1.93
CA LEU A 50 15.95 0.06 1.14
C LEU A 50 15.61 1.52 0.90
N GLY A 51 16.64 2.33 0.66
CA GLY A 51 16.51 3.76 0.36
C GLY A 51 16.18 4.60 1.59
N ASN A 52 15.41 5.67 1.40
CA ASN A 52 15.05 6.58 2.48
C ASN A 52 14.22 5.87 3.56
N TYR A 53 14.57 6.06 4.84
CA TYR A 53 13.86 5.47 5.97
C TYR A 53 13.85 6.39 7.21
N PRO A 54 12.68 6.65 7.83
CA PRO A 54 11.33 6.33 7.34
C PRO A 54 10.96 7.25 6.15
N GLN A 55 10.29 6.70 5.13
CA GLN A 55 9.93 7.46 3.93
C GLN A 55 8.51 8.02 4.04
N ALA A 56 8.37 9.34 4.15
CA ALA A 56 7.07 10.00 4.27
C ALA A 56 6.10 9.65 3.13
N PHE A 57 6.61 9.61 1.89
CA PHE A 57 5.79 9.30 0.72
C PHE A 57 5.20 7.88 0.75
N SER A 58 5.94 6.88 1.22
CA SER A 58 5.42 5.53 1.37
C SER A 58 4.25 5.47 2.36
N HIS A 59 4.32 6.24 3.45
CA HIS A 59 3.24 6.34 4.42
C HIS A 59 2.02 7.10 3.86
N VAL A 60 2.23 8.14 3.05
CA VAL A 60 1.14 8.80 2.32
C VAL A 60 0.44 7.82 1.38
N GLY A 61 1.21 6.98 0.66
CA GLY A 61 0.65 5.90 -0.16
C GLY A 61 -0.21 4.93 0.66
N LEU A 62 0.30 4.46 1.80
CA LEU A 62 -0.43 3.58 2.72
C LEU A 62 -1.76 4.21 3.17
N ILE A 63 -1.76 5.48 3.62
CA ILE A 63 -2.96 6.16 4.09
C ILE A 63 -4.01 6.28 2.97
N ASN A 64 -3.60 6.67 1.76
CA ASN A 64 -4.53 6.84 0.64
C ASN A 64 -5.15 5.51 0.20
N ALA A 65 -4.34 4.46 0.07
CA ALA A 65 -4.82 3.14 -0.32
C ALA A 65 -5.75 2.54 0.75
N ALA A 66 -5.41 2.69 2.04
CA ALA A 66 -6.26 2.26 3.15
C ALA A 66 -7.59 3.02 3.16
N TRP A 67 -7.57 4.33 2.97
CA TRP A 67 -8.77 5.16 2.85
C TRP A 67 -9.67 4.69 1.70
N ARG A 68 -9.09 4.38 0.54
CA ARG A 68 -9.85 3.89 -0.62
C ARG A 68 -10.50 2.53 -0.34
N LEU A 69 -9.75 1.58 0.21
CA LEU A 69 -10.22 0.23 0.53
C LEU A 69 -11.25 0.19 1.66
N GLY A 70 -11.23 1.18 2.55
CA GLY A 70 -12.17 1.30 3.66
C GLY A 70 -13.49 1.98 3.31
N GLN A 71 -13.60 2.61 2.13
CA GLN A 71 -14.88 3.18 1.70
C GLN A 71 -15.87 2.05 1.42
N PRO A 72 -17.11 2.13 1.95
CA PRO A 72 -18.16 1.20 1.55
C PRO A 72 -18.36 1.32 0.04
N SER A 73 -18.48 0.18 -0.65
CA SER A 73 -18.85 0.16 -2.05
C SER A 73 -20.15 0.95 -2.20
N THR A 74 -20.07 2.10 -2.85
CA THR A 74 -21.25 2.85 -3.26
C THR A 74 -21.90 2.06 -4.38
N GLU A 75 -22.68 1.04 -4.01
CA GLU A 75 -23.73 0.54 -4.90
C GLU A 75 -24.70 1.70 -5.09
N THR A 76 -24.68 2.27 -6.29
CA THR A 76 -25.69 3.23 -6.72
C THR A 76 -27.04 2.49 -6.78
N PRO A 77 -28.09 2.99 -6.10
CA PRO A 77 -29.42 2.37 -6.12
C PRO A 77 -30.03 2.27 -7.53
#